data_AF-A0A966N4M3-F1
#
_entry.id   AF-A0A966N4M3-F1
#
_cell.length_a   1.000
_cell.length_b   1.000
_cell.length_c   1.000
_cell.angle_alpha   90.00
_cell.angle_beta   90.00
_cell.angle_gamma   90.00
#
_symmetry.space_group_name_H-M   'P 1'
#
loop_
_entity.id
_entity.type
_entity.pdbx_description
1 polymer ?
#
loop_
_entity_poly.entity_id
_entity_poly.type
_entity_poly.pdbx_seq_one_letter_code
_entity_poly.pdbx_strand_id
1 'polypeptide(L)'
;MSKTIERALGAIIFVLVVFQMYQSTKVGVTPRGTEARAALQHLHISNGLTILALLLPKLWLYLRAPAPACPTRIPPAADLLARRCVAAFHFALLAFVA
;
A
#
# COMPACT_ATOMS: atom_id res chain seq x y z
N MET A 1 -8.52 18.69 0.42
CA MET A 1 -8.45 17.51 1.33
C MET A 1 -7.28 17.72 2.29
N SER A 2 -7.45 17.56 3.60
CA SER A 2 -6.40 17.85 4.60
C SER A 2 -5.20 16.90 4.50
N LYS A 3 -3.96 17.39 4.67
CA LYS A 3 -2.72 16.57 4.76
C LYS A 3 -2.84 15.43 5.78
N THR A 4 -3.70 15.58 6.78
CA THR A 4 -4.02 14.54 7.78
C THR A 4 -4.64 13.30 7.14
N ILE A 5 -5.53 13.46 6.16
CA ILE A 5 -6.24 12.35 5.50
C ILE A 5 -5.26 11.52 4.67
N GLU A 6 -4.35 12.15 3.94
CA GLU A 6 -3.35 11.45 3.14
C GLU A 6 -2.39 10.61 4.00
N ARG A 7 -2.00 11.17 5.16
CA ARG A 7 -1.17 10.46 6.16
C ARG A 7 -1.92 9.29 6.77
N ALA A 8 -3.19 9.49 7.16
CA ALA A 8 -4.03 8.43 7.69
C ALA A 8 -4.21 7.30 6.67
N LEU A 9 -4.54 7.62 5.42
CA LEU A 9 -4.62 6.64 4.33
C LEU A 9 -3.31 5.86 4.15
N GLY A 10 -2.16 6.56 4.19
CA GLY A 10 -0.86 5.90 4.11
C GLY A 10 -0.62 4.91 5.25
N ALA A 11 -0.92 5.30 6.49
CA ALA A 11 -0.76 4.43 7.66
C ALA A 11 -1.71 3.22 7.61
N ILE A 12 -2.97 3.42 7.23
CA ILE A 12 -3.96 2.34 7.09
C ILE A 12 -3.49 1.34 6.02
N ILE A 13 -3.12 1.82 4.83
CA ILE A 13 -2.61 0.95 3.76
C ILE A 13 -1.39 0.17 4.23
N PHE A 14 -0.45 0.80 4.92
CA PHE A 14 0.74 0.13 5.46
C PHE A 14 0.37 -1.03 6.39
N VAL A 15 -0.53 -0.81 7.36
CA VAL A 15 -0.99 -1.87 8.28
C VAL A 15 -1.67 -3.01 7.53
N LEU A 16 -2.54 -2.69 6.56
CA LEU A 16 -3.23 -3.70 5.76
C LEU A 16 -2.26 -4.52 4.91
N VAL A 17 -1.21 -3.91 4.35
CA VAL A 17 -0.16 -4.61 3.59
C VAL A 17 0.65 -5.55 4.49
N VAL A 18 1.04 -5.10 5.69
CA VAL A 18 1.72 -5.98 6.66
C VAL A 18 0.84 -7.18 7.01
N PHE A 19 -0.46 -6.95 7.21
CA PHE A 19 -1.41 -8.02 7.45
C PHE A 19 -1.58 -8.95 6.23
N GLN A 20 -1.61 -8.40 5.01
CA GLN A 20 -1.64 -9.16 3.75
C GLN A 20 -0.43 -10.11 3.65
N MET A 21 0.78 -9.62 3.99
CA MET A 21 1.99 -10.43 3.99
C MET A 21 1.90 -11.57 5.02
N TYR A 22 1.42 -11.27 6.23
CA TYR A 22 1.16 -12.31 7.22
C TYR A 22 0.18 -13.37 6.69
N GLN A 23 -0.93 -12.97 6.07
CA GLN A 23 -1.90 -13.90 5.48
C GLN A 23 -1.29 -14.75 4.37
N SER A 24 -0.44 -14.19 3.50
CA SER A 24 0.28 -14.97 2.47
C SER A 24 1.09 -16.10 3.08
N THR A 25 1.77 -15.86 4.21
CA THR A 25 2.49 -16.93 4.92
C THR A 25 1.55 -18.02 5.43
N LYS A 26 0.35 -17.66 5.91
CA LYS A 26 -0.63 -18.61 6.43
C LYS A 26 -1.28 -19.43 5.33
N VAL A 27 -1.72 -18.79 4.24
CA VAL A 27 -2.23 -19.49 3.05
C VAL A 27 -1.19 -20.47 2.49
N GLY A 28 0.10 -20.10 2.55
CA GLY A 28 1.20 -20.96 2.10
C GLY A 28 1.35 -22.26 2.90
N VAL A 29 1.17 -22.21 4.23
CA VAL A 29 1.36 -23.36 5.12
C VAL A 29 0.07 -24.12 5.45
N THR A 30 -1.11 -23.55 5.25
CA THR A 30 -2.38 -24.25 5.50
C THR A 30 -2.64 -25.31 4.42
N PRO A 31 -2.97 -26.57 4.78
CA PRO A 31 -3.22 -27.63 3.81
C PRO A 31 -4.28 -27.28 2.76
N ARG A 32 -4.04 -27.71 1.51
CA ARG A 32 -4.97 -27.51 0.38
C ARG A 32 -6.27 -28.30 0.61
N GLY A 33 -7.37 -27.80 0.03
CA GLY A 33 -8.68 -28.44 0.10
C GLY A 33 -9.39 -28.33 1.46
N THR A 34 -8.83 -27.58 2.41
CA THR A 34 -9.46 -27.37 3.72
C THR A 34 -10.29 -26.09 3.75
N GLU A 35 -11.37 -26.10 4.53
CA GLU A 35 -12.20 -24.90 4.77
C GLU A 35 -11.38 -23.76 5.39
N ALA A 36 -10.43 -24.09 6.26
CA ALA A 36 -9.53 -23.11 6.86
C ALA A 36 -8.70 -22.37 5.80
N ARG A 37 -8.20 -23.07 4.78
CA ARG A 37 -7.46 -22.43 3.68
C ARG A 37 -8.38 -21.59 2.82
N ALA A 38 -9.60 -22.06 2.52
CA ALA A 38 -10.58 -21.29 1.76
C ALA A 38 -10.92 -19.98 2.47
N ALA A 39 -11.18 -20.01 3.78
CA ALA A 39 -11.43 -18.83 4.60
C ALA A 39 -10.25 -17.86 4.59
N LEU A 40 -9.01 -18.37 4.73
CA LEU A 40 -7.80 -17.55 4.64
C LEU A 40 -7.62 -16.92 3.24
N GLN A 41 -7.91 -17.66 2.17
CA GLN A 41 -7.85 -17.13 0.80
C GLN A 41 -8.90 -16.05 0.57
N HIS A 42 -10.13 -16.24 1.05
CA HIS A 42 -11.18 -15.24 0.95
C HIS A 42 -10.76 -13.96 1.68
N LEU A 43 -10.29 -14.09 2.92
CA LEU A 43 -9.83 -12.95 3.71
C LEU A 43 -8.63 -12.24 3.05
N HIS A 44 -7.69 -13.00 2.47
CA HIS A 44 -6.55 -12.47 1.72
C HIS A 44 -6.98 -11.68 0.48
N ILE A 45 -7.93 -12.20 -0.30
CA ILE A 45 -8.46 -11.52 -1.48
C ILE A 45 -9.22 -10.25 -1.06
N SER A 46 -10.10 -10.34 -0.05
CA SER A 46 -10.85 -9.20 0.46
C SER A 46 -9.94 -8.09 0.99
N ASN A 47 -8.87 -8.44 1.71
CA ASN A 47 -7.90 -7.47 2.22
C ASN A 47 -7.10 -6.82 1.06
N GLY A 48 -6.71 -7.60 0.04
CA GLY A 48 -6.14 -7.08 -1.20
C GLY A 48 -7.06 -6.05 -1.87
N LEU A 49 -8.31 -6.41 -2.14
CA LEU A 49 -9.29 -5.47 -2.74
C LEU A 49 -9.51 -4.21 -1.88
N THR A 50 -9.47 -4.34 -0.56
CA THR A 50 -9.55 -3.20 0.36
C THR A 50 -8.34 -2.27 0.20
N ILE A 51 -7.13 -2.83 0.10
CA ILE A 51 -5.92 -2.06 -0.17
C ILE A 51 -6.04 -1.32 -1.51
N LEU A 52 -6.51 -1.99 -2.56
CA LEU A 52 -6.70 -1.37 -3.89
C LEU A 52 -7.68 -0.19 -3.82
N ALA A 53 -8.83 -0.39 -3.17
CA ALA A 53 -9.85 0.64 -3.01
C ALA A 53 -9.34 1.89 -2.27
N LEU A 54 -8.40 1.73 -1.32
CA LEU A 54 -7.75 2.85 -0.61
C LEU A 54 -6.56 3.44 -1.37
N LEU A 55 -5.84 2.61 -2.13
CA LEU A 55 -4.68 3.02 -2.91
C LEU A 55 -5.07 3.93 -4.08
N LEU A 56 -6.19 3.65 -4.75
CA LEU A 56 -6.69 4.46 -5.87
C LEU A 56 -6.88 5.95 -5.50
N PRO A 57 -7.66 6.31 -4.44
CA PRO A 57 -7.79 7.71 -4.04
C PRO A 57 -6.47 8.30 -3.55
N LYS A 58 -5.58 7.51 -2.91
CA LYS A 58 -4.25 7.98 -2.50
C LYS A 58 -3.38 8.33 -3.71
N LEU A 59 -3.36 7.49 -4.75
CA LEU A 59 -2.66 7.76 -6.00
C LEU A 59 -3.24 8.96 -6.74
N TRP A 60 -4.58 9.07 -6.78
CA TRP A 60 -5.24 10.24 -7.36
C TRP A 60 -4.83 11.54 -6.66
N LEU A 61 -4.78 11.54 -5.32
CA LEU A 61 -4.28 12.67 -4.54
C LEU A 61 -2.80 12.96 -4.82
N TYR A 62 -1.96 11.93 -4.86
CA TYR A 62 -0.53 12.06 -5.15
C TYR A 62 -0.27 12.71 -6.51
N LEU A 63 -1.08 12.38 -7.53
CA LEU A 63 -0.95 12.93 -8.88
C LEU A 63 -1.54 14.34 -9.04
N ARG A 64 -2.52 14.72 -8.20
CA ARG A 64 -3.23 16.01 -8.30
C ARG A 64 -2.70 17.07 -7.34
N ALA A 65 -2.12 16.67 -6.21
CA ALA A 65 -1.62 17.61 -5.21
C ALA A 65 -0.27 18.21 -5.65
N PRO A 66 -0.04 19.50 -5.36
CA PRO A 66 1.28 20.08 -5.56
C PRO A 66 2.31 19.34 -4.72
N ALA A 67 3.44 19.03 -5.34
CA ALA A 67 4.56 18.38 -4.69
C ALA A 67 4.96 19.16 -3.40
N PRO A 68 5.16 18.49 -2.26
CA PRO A 68 5.61 19.16 -1.06
C PRO A 68 6.98 19.80 -1.30
N ALA A 69 7.23 20.96 -0.69
CA ALA A 69 8.51 21.65 -0.79
C ALA A 69 9.65 20.77 -0.27
N CYS A 70 10.80 20.81 -0.95
CA CYS A 70 12.00 20.11 -0.51
C CYS A 70 12.45 20.67 0.85
N PRO A 71 12.74 19.83 1.86
CA PRO A 71 13.30 20.29 3.12
C PRO A 71 14.66 20.97 2.92
N THR A 72 14.89 22.12 3.58
CA THR A 72 16.07 22.97 3.37
C THR A 72 17.42 22.32 3.66
N ARG A 73 17.45 21.22 4.43
CA ARG A 73 18.68 20.50 4.81
C ARG A 73 18.92 19.23 3.99
N ILE A 74 18.06 18.93 3.01
CA ILE A 74 18.17 17.71 2.20
C ILE A 74 18.73 18.06 0.84
N PRO A 75 19.82 17.39 0.38
CA PRO A 75 20.32 17.57 -0.98
C PRO A 75 19.23 17.27 -2.02
N PRO A 76 19.11 18.06 -3.12
CA PRO A 76 18.07 17.84 -4.13
C PRO A 76 18.04 16.42 -4.71
N ALA A 77 19.21 15.78 -4.85
CA ALA A 77 19.31 14.40 -5.33
C ALA A 77 18.67 13.39 -4.35
N ALA A 78 18.79 13.60 -3.05
CA ALA A 78 18.19 12.73 -2.03
C ALA A 78 16.66 12.89 -1.99
N ASP A 79 16.15 14.12 -2.12
CA ASP A 79 14.70 14.37 -2.25
C ASP A 79 14.12 13.72 -3.51
N LEU A 80 14.82 13.83 -4.65
CA LEU A 80 14.41 13.17 -5.89
C LEU A 80 14.39 11.65 -5.77
N LEU A 81 15.42 11.05 -5.15
CA LEU A 81 15.45 9.61 -4.90
C LEU A 81 14.27 9.18 -4.01
N ALA A 82 14.02 9.90 -2.91
CA ALA A 82 12.92 9.60 -2.01
C ALA A 82 11.57 9.62 -2.74
N ARG A 83 11.32 10.63 -3.59
CA ARG A 83 10.09 10.69 -4.41
C ARG A 83 9.98 9.52 -5.39
N ARG A 84 11.08 9.11 -6.02
CA ARG A 84 11.11 7.94 -6.91
C ARG A 84 10.83 6.64 -6.15
N CYS A 85 11.41 6.46 -4.98
CA CYS A 85 11.13 5.30 -4.12
C CYS A 85 9.67 5.25 -3.70
N VAL A 86 9.09 6.39 -3.32
CA VAL A 86 7.67 6.50 -2.97
C VAL A 86 6.79 6.17 -4.18
N ALA A 87 7.09 6.72 -5.36
CA ALA A 87 6.35 6.40 -6.59
C ALA A 87 6.45 4.90 -6.92
N ALA A 88 7.67 4.34 -6.91
CA ALA A 88 7.91 2.92 -7.15
C ALA A 88 7.16 2.03 -6.16
N PHE A 89 7.11 2.41 -4.88
CA PHE A 89 6.34 1.69 -3.86
C PHE A 89 4.84 1.67 -4.19
N HIS A 90 4.25 2.81 -4.58
CA HIS A 90 2.84 2.83 -4.96
C HIS A 90 2.56 2.01 -6.22
N PHE A 91 3.46 2.03 -7.22
CA PHE A 91 3.32 1.18 -8.42
C PHE A 91 3.48 -0.30 -8.09
N ALA A 92 4.42 -0.65 -7.22
CA ALA A 92 4.58 -2.03 -6.76
C ALA A 92 3.30 -2.50 -6.05
N LEU A 93 2.76 -1.69 -5.13
CA LEU A 93 1.48 -2.01 -4.50
C LEU A 93 0.35 -2.16 -5.53
N LEU A 94 0.27 -1.29 -6.53
CA LEU A 94 -0.74 -1.43 -7.58
C LEU A 94 -0.59 -2.77 -8.33
N ALA A 95 0.65 -3.15 -8.69
CA ALA A 95 0.93 -4.39 -9.42
C ALA A 95 0.73 -5.67 -8.59
N PHE A 96 0.89 -5.60 -7.26
CA PHE A 96 0.67 -6.76 -6.38
C PHE A 96 -0.80 -6.99 -6.03
N VAL A 97 -1.65 -5.98 -6.24
CA VAL A 97 -3.04 -5.98 -5.78
C VAL A 97 -4.04 -5.95 -6.95
N ALA A 98 -3.58 -5.61 -8.16
CA ALA A 98 -4.30 -5.74 -9.43
C ALA A 98 -4.02 -7.08 -10.10
#